data_AF-A0A523XFW4-F1
#
_entry.id   AF-A0A523XFW4-F1
#
_cell.length_a   1.000
_cell.length_b   1.000
_cell.length_c   1.000
_cell.angle_alpha   90.00
_cell.angle_beta   90.00
_cell.angle_gamma   90.00
#
_symmetry.space_group_name_H-M   'P 1'
#
loop_
_entity.id
_entity.type
_entity.pdbx_description
1 polymer ?
#
loop_
_entity_poly.entity_id
_entity_poly.type
_entity_poly.pdbx_seq_one_letter_code
_entity_poly.pdbx_strand_id
1 'polypeptide(L)'
;MANGYESHADYIGWVKDDADSRQEVIEDALRKAFPNFIEKREVEVIVFSSMSAFDLAEAVIDHPLILKALLGACNIAARAIERDLSIRNVDTYSPRLTDDQAKVIAGYIKPFLPSYLEIPALSQIDRLAFIDKEIRKEKGRWEKRILESMTRFGRLQFSKRMFVAEGEEFELDAASPQSGDIKDGIDIKRIEARRDIHKRCDEIVNKAAKVKSAFPASKFGVVVYYPFIEEHINVQNRLRSGNIDGVVFASGAKESIENAVGMLLSALGVPRK
;
A
#
# COMPACT_ATOMS: atom_id res chain seq x y z
N MET A 1 19.87 28.14 2.68
CA MET A 1 19.38 27.60 1.39
C MET A 1 19.76 26.14 1.34
N ALA A 2 18.81 25.22 1.51
CA ALA A 2 19.07 23.79 1.50
C ALA A 2 19.02 23.25 0.06
N ASN A 3 20.10 22.58 -0.33
CA ASN A 3 20.38 21.82 -1.55
C ASN A 3 19.21 21.48 -2.49
N GLY A 4 19.25 22.02 -3.72
CA GLY A 4 19.30 21.29 -5.01
C GLY A 4 18.29 20.18 -5.36
N TYR A 5 17.27 19.90 -4.56
CA TYR A 5 16.26 18.88 -4.86
C TYR A 5 14.94 19.54 -5.26
N GLU A 6 14.32 19.01 -6.31
CA GLU A 6 13.03 19.47 -6.83
C GLU A 6 11.88 19.10 -5.88
N SER A 7 11.02 20.09 -5.63
CA SER A 7 9.80 19.98 -4.83
C SER A 7 8.67 19.31 -5.62
N HIS A 8 7.57 18.97 -4.95
CA HIS A 8 6.38 18.53 -5.69
C HIS A 8 5.84 19.58 -6.67
N ALA A 9 6.00 20.86 -6.32
CA ALA A 9 5.57 21.97 -7.16
C ALA A 9 6.33 22.00 -8.49
N ASP A 10 7.64 21.74 -8.45
CA ASP A 10 8.50 21.73 -9.63
C ASP A 10 8.06 20.60 -10.58
N TYR A 11 7.84 19.39 -10.07
CA TYR A 11 7.39 18.26 -10.90
C TYR A 11 6.02 18.48 -11.54
N ILE A 12 5.06 19.08 -10.82
CA ILE A 12 3.75 19.40 -11.40
C ILE A 12 3.90 20.48 -12.48
N GLY A 13 4.72 21.51 -12.22
CA GLY A 13 4.97 22.59 -13.17
C GLY A 13 5.51 22.08 -14.51
N TRP A 14 6.35 21.05 -14.50
CA TRP A 14 6.93 20.48 -15.72
C TRP A 14 5.94 19.86 -16.68
N VAL A 15 4.82 19.33 -16.16
CA VAL A 15 3.84 18.57 -16.95
C VAL A 15 2.53 19.31 -17.09
N LYS A 16 2.45 20.57 -16.65
CA LYS A 16 1.19 21.32 -16.59
C LYS A 16 0.52 21.44 -17.97
N ASP A 17 1.27 21.88 -18.97
CA ASP A 17 0.71 22.11 -20.32
C ASP A 17 0.26 20.78 -20.96
N ASP A 18 1.04 19.71 -20.77
CA ASP A 18 0.67 18.36 -21.22
C ASP A 18 -0.57 17.83 -20.50
N ALA A 19 -0.71 18.11 -19.20
CA ALA A 19 -1.85 17.70 -18.40
C ALA A 19 -3.13 18.45 -18.81
N ASP A 20 -3.04 19.77 -19.02
CA ASP A 20 -4.15 20.60 -19.48
C ASP A 20 -4.62 20.15 -20.87
N SER A 21 -3.69 19.94 -21.81
CA SER A 21 -4.01 19.42 -23.14
C SER A 21 -4.67 18.04 -23.08
N ARG A 22 -4.17 17.15 -22.22
CA ARG A 22 -4.77 15.84 -22.02
C ARG A 22 -6.18 15.91 -21.44
N GLN A 23 -6.44 16.85 -20.52
CA GLN A 23 -7.78 17.04 -19.95
C GLN A 23 -8.78 17.39 -21.07
N GLU A 24 -8.47 18.34 -21.93
CA GLU A 24 -9.35 18.74 -23.04
C GLU A 24 -9.69 17.56 -23.97
N VAL A 25 -8.68 16.75 -24.32
CA VAL A 25 -8.86 15.55 -25.15
C VAL A 25 -9.78 14.53 -24.47
N ILE A 26 -9.60 14.30 -23.17
CA ILE A 26 -10.44 13.37 -22.41
C ILE A 26 -11.88 13.88 -22.29
N GLU A 27 -12.08 15.17 -22.04
CA GLU A 27 -13.42 15.76 -21.97
C GLU A 27 -14.18 15.61 -23.29
N ASP A 28 -13.53 15.89 -24.43
CA ASP A 28 -14.12 15.68 -25.75
C ASP A 28 -14.45 14.20 -26.01
N ALA A 29 -13.53 13.29 -25.67
CA ALA A 29 -13.74 11.86 -25.82
C ALA A 29 -14.93 11.36 -24.96
N LEU A 30 -15.06 11.82 -23.71
CA LEU A 30 -16.17 11.45 -22.83
C LEU A 30 -17.51 11.94 -23.38
N ARG A 31 -17.56 13.18 -23.89
CA ARG A 31 -18.78 13.74 -24.52
C ARG A 31 -19.21 12.93 -25.74
N LYS A 32 -18.25 12.49 -26.56
CA LYS A 32 -18.49 11.67 -27.76
C LYS A 32 -18.88 10.22 -27.42
N ALA A 33 -18.32 9.64 -26.36
CA ALA A 33 -18.57 8.25 -25.98
C ALA A 33 -19.92 8.08 -25.27
N PHE A 34 -20.38 9.08 -24.51
CA PHE A 34 -21.56 8.97 -23.65
C PHE A 34 -22.69 9.98 -23.98
N PRO A 35 -22.95 10.38 -25.24
CA PRO A 35 -23.88 11.47 -25.55
C PRO A 35 -25.31 11.23 -25.04
N ASN A 36 -25.74 9.96 -25.04
CA ASN A 36 -27.07 9.56 -24.57
C ASN A 36 -27.14 9.35 -23.04
N PHE A 37 -26.02 9.49 -22.33
CA PHE A 37 -25.90 9.26 -20.88
C PHE A 37 -25.43 10.51 -20.12
N ILE A 38 -25.44 11.68 -20.75
CA ILE A 38 -25.09 12.95 -20.12
C ILE A 38 -26.37 13.69 -19.71
N GLU A 39 -26.49 13.96 -18.42
CA GLU A 39 -27.56 14.77 -17.83
C GLU A 39 -26.94 16.03 -17.21
N LYS A 40 -27.59 17.19 -17.38
CA LYS A 40 -27.21 18.42 -16.68
C LYS A 40 -28.01 18.53 -15.39
N ARG A 41 -27.32 18.72 -14.27
CA ARG A 41 -27.93 18.91 -12.94
C ARG A 41 -27.37 20.16 -12.28
N GLU A 42 -28.16 20.76 -11.41
CA GLU A 42 -27.69 21.77 -10.48
C GLU A 42 -26.90 21.08 -9.36
N VAL A 43 -25.73 21.64 -9.05
CA VAL A 43 -24.80 21.08 -8.06
C VAL A 43 -24.08 22.20 -7.34
N GLU A 44 -23.81 21.98 -6.06
CA GLU A 44 -23.01 22.88 -5.24
C GLU A 44 -21.53 22.74 -5.60
N VAL A 45 -20.87 23.88 -5.84
CA VAL A 45 -19.45 23.97 -6.19
C VAL A 45 -18.69 24.77 -5.14
N ILE A 46 -17.49 24.31 -4.80
CA ILE A 46 -16.53 25.10 -4.02
C ILE A 46 -15.66 25.86 -5.01
N VAL A 47 -15.68 27.19 -4.94
CA VAL A 47 -14.91 28.08 -5.81
C VAL A 47 -13.55 28.39 -5.15
N PHE A 48 -12.56 27.53 -5.38
CA PHE A 48 -11.23 27.72 -4.77
C PHE A 48 -10.48 28.92 -5.34
N SER A 49 -10.77 29.38 -6.56
CA SER A 49 -10.12 30.55 -7.14
C SER A 49 -10.44 31.86 -6.39
N SER A 50 -11.60 31.95 -5.74
CA SER A 50 -11.99 33.10 -4.91
C SER A 50 -11.54 32.98 -3.46
N MET A 51 -10.95 31.85 -3.06
CA MET A 51 -10.50 31.57 -1.71
C MET A 51 -9.00 31.91 -1.58
N SER A 52 -8.59 32.54 -0.49
CA SER A 52 -7.17 32.70 -0.15
C SER A 52 -6.62 31.43 0.52
N ALA A 53 -5.30 31.36 0.70
CA ALA A 53 -4.70 30.29 1.49
C ALA A 53 -5.13 30.36 2.98
N PHE A 54 -5.46 31.55 3.50
CA PHE A 54 -5.93 31.73 4.87
C PHE A 54 -7.35 31.20 5.04
N ASP A 55 -8.26 31.53 4.13
CA ASP A 55 -9.63 31.00 4.15
C ASP A 55 -9.63 29.46 4.07
N LEU A 56 -8.73 28.89 3.25
CA LEU A 56 -8.54 27.45 3.17
C LEU A 56 -8.01 26.85 4.48
N ALA A 57 -7.09 27.55 5.14
CA ALA A 57 -6.55 27.11 6.44
C ALA A 57 -7.65 27.09 7.51
N GLU A 58 -8.47 28.14 7.58
CA GLU A 58 -9.62 28.20 8.50
C GLU A 58 -10.59 27.04 8.25
N ALA A 59 -10.95 26.77 6.99
CA ALA A 59 -11.79 25.63 6.65
C ALA A 59 -11.19 24.27 7.09
N VAL A 60 -9.87 24.10 6.98
CA VAL A 60 -9.17 22.88 7.43
C VAL A 60 -9.09 22.79 8.96
N ILE A 61 -8.99 23.92 9.67
CA ILE A 61 -9.00 23.96 11.14
C ILE A 61 -10.39 23.59 11.66
N ASP A 62 -11.43 24.21 11.10
CA ASP A 62 -12.81 24.02 11.53
C ASP A 62 -13.35 22.64 11.14
N HIS A 63 -12.89 22.11 9.99
CA HIS A 63 -13.31 20.83 9.46
C HIS A 63 -12.14 19.97 9.00
N PRO A 64 -11.29 19.45 9.91
CA PRO A 64 -10.06 18.74 9.53
C PRO A 64 -10.26 17.53 8.60
N LEU A 65 -11.41 16.86 8.67
CA LEU A 65 -11.73 15.69 7.83
C LEU A 65 -11.69 15.99 6.32
N ILE A 66 -11.86 17.24 5.90
CA ILE A 66 -11.84 17.60 4.46
C ILE A 66 -10.44 17.49 3.86
N LEU A 67 -9.39 17.44 4.68
CA LEU A 67 -8.00 17.48 4.22
C LEU A 67 -7.68 16.35 3.25
N LYS A 68 -8.17 15.12 3.49
CA LYS A 68 -7.89 14.00 2.60
C LYS A 68 -8.45 14.22 1.20
N ALA A 69 -9.66 14.77 1.11
CA ALA A 69 -10.32 15.05 -0.14
C ALA A 69 -9.55 16.12 -0.93
N LEU A 70 -9.16 17.21 -0.25
CA LEU A 70 -8.39 18.31 -0.84
C LEU A 70 -7.03 17.84 -1.37
N LEU A 71 -6.31 17.04 -0.58
CA LEU A 71 -5.04 16.44 -1.01
C LEU A 71 -5.24 15.50 -2.21
N GLY A 72 -6.33 14.74 -2.23
CA GLY A 72 -6.70 13.88 -3.35
C GLY A 72 -6.97 14.66 -4.63
N ALA A 73 -7.68 15.79 -4.54
CA ALA A 73 -7.95 16.67 -5.68
C ALA A 73 -6.68 17.28 -6.28
N CYS A 74 -5.65 17.50 -5.46
CA CYS A 74 -4.35 18.02 -5.91
C CYS A 74 -3.32 16.93 -6.30
N ASN A 75 -3.68 15.64 -6.22
CA ASN A 75 -2.73 14.52 -6.36
C ASN A 75 -1.54 14.57 -5.39
N ILE A 76 -1.75 15.08 -4.17
CA ILE A 76 -0.72 15.21 -3.13
C ILE A 76 -0.87 14.06 -2.12
N ALA A 77 0.21 13.30 -1.91
CA ALA A 77 0.28 12.29 -0.87
C ALA A 77 0.79 12.87 0.46
N ALA A 78 0.44 12.25 1.59
CA ALA A 78 0.96 12.63 2.91
C ALA A 78 2.50 12.64 2.99
N ARG A 79 3.17 11.79 2.18
CA ARG A 79 4.64 11.79 2.06
C ARG A 79 5.21 13.08 1.48
N ALA A 80 4.49 13.74 0.56
CA ALA A 80 4.91 15.03 0.02
C ALA A 80 4.83 16.12 1.09
N ILE A 81 3.78 16.09 1.93
CA ILE A 81 3.67 16.96 3.11
C ILE A 81 4.84 16.75 4.08
N GLU A 82 5.18 15.50 4.39
CA GLU A 82 6.32 15.20 5.26
C GLU A 82 7.66 15.66 4.66
N ARG A 83 7.88 15.40 3.36
CA ARG A 83 9.12 15.76 2.67
C ARG A 83 9.29 17.27 2.51
N ASP A 84 8.25 17.95 2.04
CA ASP A 84 8.34 19.36 1.63
C ASP A 84 8.08 20.31 2.80
N LEU A 85 7.25 19.92 3.77
CA LEU A 85 6.84 20.77 4.90
C LEU A 85 7.41 20.30 6.24
N SER A 86 8.13 19.18 6.27
CA SER A 86 8.68 18.58 7.50
C SER A 86 7.63 18.24 8.57
N ILE A 87 6.36 18.08 8.18
CA ILE A 87 5.27 17.68 9.07
C ILE A 87 5.13 16.16 9.01
N ARG A 88 5.65 15.47 10.03
CA ARG A 88 5.70 14.00 10.06
C ARG A 88 4.38 13.37 10.47
N ASN A 89 4.12 12.16 9.97
CA ASN A 89 3.02 11.29 10.41
C ASN A 89 1.62 11.93 10.36
N VAL A 90 1.36 12.79 9.37
CA VAL A 90 0.02 13.36 9.18
C VAL A 90 -0.98 12.24 8.83
N ASP A 91 -1.88 11.91 9.75
CA ASP A 91 -3.04 11.08 9.45
C ASP A 91 -4.06 11.92 8.68
N THR A 92 -3.99 11.89 7.36
CA THR A 92 -4.88 12.67 6.51
C THR A 92 -6.36 12.28 6.65
N TYR A 93 -6.68 11.09 7.17
CA TYR A 93 -8.06 10.62 7.33
C TYR A 93 -8.68 11.02 8.68
N SER A 94 -7.86 11.26 9.69
CA SER A 94 -8.27 11.77 11.00
C SER A 94 -7.25 12.79 11.51
N PRO A 95 -7.08 13.91 10.80
CA PRO A 95 -5.97 14.82 11.05
C PRO A 95 -6.11 15.54 12.38
N ARG A 96 -4.98 15.63 13.08
CA ARG A 96 -4.82 16.41 14.31
C ARG A 96 -3.73 17.43 14.06
N LEU A 97 -4.12 18.57 13.51
CA LEU A 97 -3.21 19.64 13.12
C LEU A 97 -3.24 20.75 14.15
N THR A 98 -2.08 21.38 14.35
CA THR A 98 -2.06 22.71 14.95
C THR A 98 -2.46 23.76 13.91
N ASP A 99 -2.88 24.94 14.36
CA ASP A 99 -3.21 26.06 13.48
C ASP A 99 -2.09 26.39 12.49
N ASP A 100 -0.84 26.38 12.96
CA ASP A 100 0.33 26.64 12.12
C ASP A 100 0.52 25.55 11.06
N GLN A 101 0.32 24.27 11.42
CA GLN A 101 0.37 23.17 10.46
C GLN A 101 -0.73 23.30 9.40
N ALA A 102 -1.95 23.66 9.80
CA ALA A 102 -3.06 23.88 8.88
C ALA A 102 -2.76 25.03 7.90
N LYS A 103 -2.22 26.16 8.38
CA LYS A 103 -1.82 27.30 7.54
C LYS A 103 -0.72 26.93 6.54
N VAL A 104 0.32 26.23 6.99
CA VAL A 104 1.43 25.81 6.13
C VAL A 104 0.94 24.82 5.07
N ILE A 105 0.11 23.84 5.45
CA ILE A 105 -0.48 22.89 4.51
C ILE A 105 -1.40 23.61 3.52
N ALA A 106 -2.27 24.51 3.97
CA ALA A 106 -3.17 25.27 3.11
C ALA A 106 -2.39 26.11 2.08
N GLY A 107 -1.37 26.84 2.53
CA GLY A 107 -0.48 27.61 1.64
C GLY A 107 0.24 26.73 0.61
N TYR A 108 0.64 25.53 1.00
CA TYR A 108 1.25 24.56 0.10
C TYR A 108 0.26 23.97 -0.90
N ILE A 109 -0.94 23.56 -0.48
CA ILE A 109 -1.88 22.86 -1.39
C ILE A 109 -2.67 23.82 -2.29
N LYS A 110 -2.85 25.08 -1.88
CA LYS A 110 -3.71 26.06 -2.56
C LYS A 110 -3.37 26.28 -4.04
N PRO A 111 -2.09 26.39 -4.45
CA PRO A 111 -1.72 26.56 -5.86
C PRO A 111 -2.05 25.34 -6.74
N PHE A 112 -2.25 24.16 -6.14
CA PHE A 112 -2.53 22.92 -6.85
C PHE A 112 -4.03 22.61 -6.97
N LEU A 113 -4.88 23.32 -6.23
CA LEU A 113 -6.33 23.13 -6.30
C LEU A 113 -6.86 23.65 -7.65
N PRO A 114 -7.84 22.97 -8.26
CA PRO A 114 -8.52 23.49 -9.44
C PRO A 114 -9.26 24.78 -9.10
N SER A 115 -9.66 25.57 -10.10
CA SER A 115 -10.39 26.83 -9.85
C SER A 115 -11.71 26.62 -9.11
N TYR A 116 -12.38 25.51 -9.36
CA TYR A 116 -13.56 25.06 -8.63
C TYR A 116 -13.66 23.53 -8.65
N LEU A 117 -14.47 22.96 -7.77
CA LEU A 117 -14.85 21.55 -7.81
C LEU A 117 -16.23 21.33 -7.18
N GLU A 118 -17.03 20.45 -7.75
CA GLU A 118 -18.31 20.03 -7.20
C GLU A 118 -18.13 19.27 -5.88
N ILE A 119 -18.97 19.56 -4.87
CA ILE A 119 -18.92 18.85 -3.58
C ILE A 119 -19.04 17.32 -3.75
N PRO A 120 -19.99 16.79 -4.57
CA PRO A 120 -20.07 15.35 -4.82
C PRO A 120 -18.81 14.74 -5.43
N ALA A 121 -18.11 15.48 -6.30
CA ALA A 121 -16.87 15.02 -6.92
C ALA A 121 -15.75 14.93 -5.87
N LEU A 122 -15.59 15.96 -5.04
CA LEU A 122 -14.62 15.99 -3.95
C LEU A 122 -14.87 14.87 -2.92
N SER A 123 -16.13 14.65 -2.55
CA SER A 123 -16.53 13.54 -1.67
C SER A 123 -16.22 12.16 -2.27
N GLN A 124 -16.45 11.99 -3.58
CA GLN A 124 -16.15 10.74 -4.26
C GLN A 124 -14.64 10.46 -4.32
N ILE A 125 -13.79 11.48 -4.49
CA ILE A 125 -12.33 11.36 -4.42
C ILE A 125 -11.91 10.80 -3.06
N ASP A 126 -12.43 11.37 -1.97
CA ASP A 126 -12.15 10.88 -0.61
C ASP A 126 -12.59 9.43 -0.42
N ARG A 127 -13.84 9.10 -0.81
CA ARG A 127 -14.39 7.76 -0.70
C ARG A 127 -13.52 6.72 -1.40
N LEU A 128 -13.05 7.01 -2.62
CA LEU A 128 -12.17 6.09 -3.37
C LEU A 128 -10.82 5.91 -2.68
N ALA A 129 -10.24 6.99 -2.16
CA ALA A 129 -9.00 6.91 -1.41
C ALA A 129 -9.15 6.12 -0.09
N PHE A 130 -10.27 6.30 0.62
CA PHE A 130 -10.58 5.55 1.84
C PHE A 130 -10.77 4.06 1.57
N ILE A 131 -11.42 3.68 0.46
CA ILE A 131 -11.53 2.27 0.05
C ILE A 131 -10.14 1.65 -0.15
N ASP A 132 -9.24 2.33 -0.87
CA ASP A 132 -7.87 1.83 -1.06
C ASP A 132 -7.11 1.69 0.27
N LYS A 133 -7.28 2.65 1.21
CA LYS A 133 -6.73 2.55 2.57
C LYS A 133 -7.22 1.30 3.30
N GLU A 134 -8.54 1.06 3.33
CA GLU A 134 -9.10 -0.09 4.04
C GLU A 134 -8.72 -1.42 3.36
N ILE A 135 -8.64 -1.46 2.02
CA ILE A 135 -8.09 -2.63 1.31
C ILE A 135 -6.65 -2.93 1.75
N ARG A 136 -5.77 -1.92 1.82
CA ARG A 136 -4.38 -2.12 2.27
C ARG A 136 -4.30 -2.60 3.72
N LYS A 137 -5.16 -2.07 4.58
CA LYS A 137 -5.27 -2.50 5.99
C LYS A 137 -5.73 -3.96 6.11
N GLU A 138 -6.68 -4.40 5.29
CA GLU A 138 -7.09 -5.81 5.23
C GLU A 138 -5.96 -6.73 4.76
N LYS A 139 -5.12 -6.28 3.81
CA LYS A 139 -3.93 -7.03 3.39
C LYS A 139 -2.97 -7.25 4.56
N GLY A 140 -2.67 -6.19 5.33
CA GLY A 140 -1.84 -6.29 6.53
C GLY A 140 -2.47 -7.15 7.65
N ARG A 141 -3.79 -7.07 7.84
CA ARG A 141 -4.52 -7.94 8.78
C ARG A 141 -4.41 -9.41 8.38
N TRP A 142 -4.45 -9.71 7.10
CA TRP A 142 -4.29 -11.08 6.59
C TRP A 142 -2.91 -11.66 6.92
N GLU A 143 -1.83 -10.92 6.66
CA GLU A 143 -0.45 -11.32 7.01
C GLU A 143 -0.32 -11.56 8.53
N LYS A 144 -0.87 -10.65 9.34
CA LYS A 144 -0.88 -10.78 10.80
C LYS A 144 -1.62 -12.04 11.27
N ARG A 145 -2.77 -12.37 10.68
CA ARG A 145 -3.55 -13.57 11.04
C ARG A 145 -2.81 -14.86 10.71
N ILE A 146 -1.99 -14.87 9.66
CA ILE A 146 -1.12 -16.02 9.36
C ILE A 146 -0.07 -16.16 10.47
N LEU A 147 0.67 -15.08 10.79
CA LEU A 147 1.70 -15.09 11.84
C LEU A 147 1.14 -15.53 13.21
N GLU A 148 -0.02 -14.98 13.59
CA GLU A 148 -0.74 -15.35 14.81
C GLU A 148 -1.12 -16.85 14.81
N SER A 149 -1.60 -17.36 13.66
CA SER A 149 -1.94 -18.79 13.51
C SER A 149 -0.71 -19.69 13.59
N MET A 150 0.43 -19.28 13.02
CA MET A 150 1.69 -20.05 13.10
C MET A 150 2.16 -20.20 14.55
N THR A 151 2.12 -19.11 15.33
CA THR A 151 2.49 -19.13 16.76
C THR A 151 1.47 -19.89 17.62
N ARG A 152 0.19 -19.85 17.24
CA ARG A 152 -0.88 -20.56 17.94
C ARG A 152 -0.78 -22.07 17.75
N PHE A 153 -0.54 -22.56 16.54
CA PHE A 153 -0.50 -24.00 16.24
C PHE A 153 0.88 -24.63 16.33
N GLY A 154 1.95 -23.84 16.16
CA GLY A 154 3.32 -24.29 16.35
C GLY A 154 3.74 -24.24 17.81
N ARG A 155 4.71 -25.10 18.19
CA ARG A 155 5.43 -24.98 19.47
C ARG A 155 6.47 -23.86 19.48
N LEU A 156 6.81 -23.34 18.30
CA LEU A 156 7.75 -22.24 18.12
C LEU A 156 7.05 -20.88 18.21
N GLN A 157 7.79 -19.85 18.64
CA GLN A 157 7.35 -18.47 18.56
C GLN A 157 7.89 -17.84 17.28
N PHE A 158 6.98 -17.35 16.44
CA PHE A 158 7.35 -16.66 15.21
C PHE A 158 7.19 -15.16 15.37
N SER A 159 8.13 -14.39 14.81
CA SER A 159 8.04 -12.93 14.69
C SER A 159 8.60 -12.47 13.35
N LYS A 160 8.21 -11.27 12.90
CA LYS A 160 8.93 -10.60 11.81
C LYS A 160 10.39 -10.42 12.20
N ARG A 161 11.30 -10.61 11.24
CA ARG A 161 12.74 -10.57 11.53
C ARG A 161 13.56 -10.16 10.33
N MET A 162 14.52 -9.25 10.57
CA MET A 162 15.55 -8.89 9.60
C MET A 162 16.73 -9.88 9.65
N PHE A 163 17.36 -10.09 8.50
CA PHE A 163 18.64 -10.79 8.39
C PHE A 163 19.50 -10.15 7.29
N VAL A 164 20.81 -10.38 7.36
CA VAL A 164 21.77 -9.92 6.36
C VAL A 164 22.27 -11.12 5.57
N ALA A 165 22.27 -11.01 4.25
CA ALA A 165 22.90 -11.98 3.37
C ALA A 165 23.66 -11.23 2.27
N GLU A 166 24.94 -11.58 2.08
CA GLU A 166 25.78 -10.95 1.06
C GLU A 166 25.87 -9.42 1.17
N GLY A 167 25.77 -8.88 2.38
CA GLY A 167 25.82 -7.43 2.63
C GLY A 167 24.51 -6.68 2.37
N GLU A 168 23.44 -7.38 1.96
CA GLU A 168 22.09 -6.81 1.80
C GLU A 168 21.17 -7.20 2.96
N GLU A 169 20.30 -6.28 3.35
CA GLU A 169 19.28 -6.52 4.39
C GLU A 169 17.98 -7.06 3.79
N PHE A 170 17.44 -8.11 4.42
CA PHE A 170 16.19 -8.76 4.04
C PHE A 170 15.25 -8.91 5.24
N GLU A 171 13.95 -8.82 5.00
CA GLU A 171 12.90 -9.09 6.00
C GLU A 171 12.20 -10.43 5.73
N LEU A 172 11.97 -11.21 6.78
CA LEU A 172 11.03 -12.33 6.81
C LEU A 172 9.74 -11.93 7.52
N ASP A 173 8.61 -12.35 6.97
CA ASP A 173 7.30 -12.08 7.56
C ASP A 173 7.05 -12.91 8.82
N ALA A 174 7.68 -14.07 8.93
CA ALA A 174 7.74 -14.86 10.14
C ALA A 174 9.06 -15.63 10.24
N ALA A 175 9.74 -15.58 11.38
CA ALA A 175 10.96 -16.35 11.63
C ALA A 175 11.03 -16.86 13.07
N SER A 176 11.71 -17.99 13.25
CA SER A 176 12.04 -18.58 14.55
C SER A 176 13.48 -19.12 14.53
N PRO A 177 14.23 -19.04 15.63
CA PRO A 177 13.95 -18.28 16.86
C PRO A 177 13.98 -16.75 16.65
N GLN A 178 13.50 -16.01 17.64
CA GLN A 178 13.43 -14.53 17.62
C GLN A 178 14.82 -13.86 17.52
N SER A 179 15.88 -14.54 17.96
CA SER A 179 17.28 -14.08 17.89
C SER A 179 18.24 -15.24 17.65
N GLY A 180 19.46 -14.96 17.20
CA GLY A 180 20.46 -15.99 16.83
C GLY A 180 20.20 -16.59 15.44
N ASP A 181 20.74 -17.77 15.13
CA ASP A 181 20.57 -18.32 13.78
C ASP A 181 19.11 -18.66 13.48
N ILE A 182 18.62 -18.20 12.31
CA ILE A 182 17.26 -18.51 11.86
C ILE A 182 17.17 -19.99 11.54
N LYS A 183 16.22 -20.68 12.16
CA LYS A 183 15.95 -22.11 11.94
C LYS A 183 14.76 -22.33 11.01
N ASP A 184 13.74 -21.50 11.14
CA ASP A 184 12.54 -21.54 10.32
C ASP A 184 12.22 -20.13 9.86
N GLY A 185 12.25 -19.87 8.55
CA GLY A 185 11.90 -18.60 7.93
C GLY A 185 10.71 -18.75 7.00
N ILE A 186 9.80 -17.78 6.99
CA ILE A 186 8.56 -17.81 6.22
C ILE A 186 8.39 -16.49 5.47
N ASP A 187 8.08 -16.59 4.18
CA ASP A 187 7.59 -15.46 3.39
C ASP A 187 6.07 -15.57 3.24
N ILE A 188 5.37 -14.46 3.49
CA ILE A 188 3.92 -14.37 3.33
C ILE A 188 3.64 -13.43 2.18
N LYS A 189 3.16 -13.97 1.06
CA LYS A 189 3.06 -13.19 -0.18
C LYS A 189 1.65 -13.18 -0.75
N ARG A 190 1.17 -11.99 -1.09
CA ARG A 190 -0.04 -11.81 -1.92
C ARG A 190 0.36 -11.60 -3.38
N ILE A 191 -0.14 -12.47 -4.24
CA ILE A 191 -0.08 -12.34 -5.69
C ILE A 191 -1.52 -12.07 -6.13
N GLU A 192 -1.83 -10.81 -6.47
CA GLU A 192 -3.22 -10.41 -6.73
C GLU A 192 -3.55 -10.29 -8.22
N ALA A 193 -2.53 -10.23 -9.07
CA ALA A 193 -2.68 -10.15 -10.51
C ALA A 193 -1.83 -11.23 -11.21
N ARG A 194 -2.38 -11.82 -12.28
CA ARG A 194 -1.70 -12.83 -13.11
C ARG A 194 -0.35 -12.36 -13.64
N ARG A 195 -0.27 -11.10 -14.07
CA ARG A 195 0.97 -10.48 -14.58
C ARG A 195 2.11 -10.45 -13.55
N ASP A 196 1.81 -10.50 -12.26
CA ASP A 196 2.79 -10.36 -11.20
C ASP A 196 3.40 -11.71 -10.76
N ILE A 197 2.88 -12.84 -11.26
CA ILE A 197 3.32 -14.19 -10.82
C ILE A 197 4.84 -14.33 -10.93
N HIS A 198 5.42 -13.97 -12.08
CA HIS A 198 6.85 -14.16 -12.33
C HIS A 198 7.68 -13.36 -11.34
N LYS A 199 7.49 -12.03 -11.32
CA LYS A 199 8.18 -11.11 -10.42
C LYS A 199 8.06 -11.55 -8.95
N ARG A 200 6.86 -11.90 -8.49
CA ARG A 200 6.63 -12.27 -7.09
C ARG A 200 7.23 -13.62 -6.73
N CYS A 201 7.19 -14.60 -7.63
CA CYS A 201 7.87 -15.87 -7.42
C CYS A 201 9.39 -15.70 -7.39
N ASP A 202 9.95 -14.87 -8.28
CA ASP A 202 11.39 -14.59 -8.32
C ASP A 202 11.86 -13.90 -7.02
N GLU A 203 11.07 -12.94 -6.50
CA GLU A 203 11.30 -12.31 -5.19
C GLU A 203 11.36 -13.36 -4.06
N ILE A 204 10.42 -14.33 -4.04
CA ILE A 204 10.36 -15.40 -3.04
C ILE A 204 11.58 -16.33 -3.17
N VAL A 205 11.87 -16.80 -4.39
CA VAL A 205 12.98 -17.73 -4.67
C VAL A 205 14.31 -17.10 -4.30
N ASN A 206 14.52 -15.83 -4.64
CA ASN A 206 15.72 -15.11 -4.24
C ASN A 206 15.82 -15.00 -2.72
N LYS A 207 14.74 -14.59 -2.04
CA LYS A 207 14.75 -14.51 -0.56
C LYS A 207 15.05 -15.86 0.09
N ALA A 208 14.46 -16.94 -0.40
CA ALA A 208 14.74 -18.30 0.07
C ALA A 208 16.22 -18.67 -0.09
N ALA A 209 16.82 -18.38 -1.25
CA ALA A 209 18.23 -18.61 -1.51
C ALA A 209 19.13 -17.82 -0.55
N LYS A 210 18.81 -16.54 -0.29
CA LYS A 210 19.55 -15.69 0.65
C LYS A 210 19.46 -16.20 2.08
N VAL A 211 18.28 -16.66 2.52
CA VAL A 211 18.11 -17.31 3.84
C VAL A 211 18.98 -18.57 3.93
N LYS A 212 18.94 -19.46 2.94
CA LYS A 212 19.74 -20.69 2.93
C LYS A 212 21.24 -20.41 2.87
N SER A 213 21.66 -19.35 2.18
CA SER A 213 23.06 -18.93 2.16
C SER A 213 23.54 -18.41 3.51
N ALA A 214 22.72 -17.61 4.21
CA ALA A 214 23.08 -17.08 5.52
C ALA A 214 22.94 -18.12 6.63
N PHE A 215 21.97 -19.03 6.51
CA PHE A 215 21.63 -20.04 7.50
C PHE A 215 21.42 -21.41 6.81
N PRO A 216 22.49 -22.16 6.50
CA PRO A 216 22.40 -23.39 5.69
C PRO A 216 21.49 -24.49 6.25
N ALA A 217 21.36 -24.57 7.57
CA ALA A 217 20.51 -25.55 8.25
C ALA A 217 19.05 -25.08 8.43
N SER A 218 18.71 -23.87 7.99
CA SER A 218 17.37 -23.32 8.12
C SER A 218 16.38 -24.02 7.19
N LYS A 219 15.08 -23.94 7.52
CA LYS A 219 13.97 -24.26 6.64
C LYS A 219 13.27 -22.99 6.18
N PHE A 220 12.75 -23.00 4.97
CA PHE A 220 12.07 -21.88 4.36
C PHE A 220 10.69 -22.26 3.84
N GLY A 221 9.66 -21.64 4.39
CA GLY A 221 8.26 -21.85 4.00
C GLY A 221 7.66 -20.64 3.28
N VAL A 222 6.59 -20.87 2.53
CA VAL A 222 5.87 -19.80 1.84
C VAL A 222 4.37 -19.97 2.01
N VAL A 223 3.69 -18.89 2.40
CA VAL A 223 2.23 -18.80 2.37
C VAL A 223 1.82 -17.82 1.28
N VAL A 224 1.07 -18.29 0.29
CA VAL A 224 0.66 -17.49 -0.87
C VAL A 224 -0.85 -17.22 -0.85
N TYR A 225 -1.25 -15.96 -0.95
CA TYR A 225 -2.57 -15.59 -1.44
C TYR A 225 -2.52 -15.46 -2.94
N TYR A 226 -3.31 -16.25 -3.66
CA TYR A 226 -3.45 -16.14 -5.10
C TYR A 226 -4.87 -16.51 -5.51
N PRO A 227 -5.68 -15.59 -6.05
CA PRO A 227 -7.12 -15.80 -6.20
C PRO A 227 -7.50 -16.70 -7.38
N PHE A 228 -6.56 -17.03 -8.28
CA PHE A 228 -6.81 -17.85 -9.46
C PHE A 228 -6.47 -19.32 -9.18
N ILE A 229 -7.41 -20.06 -8.62
CA ILE A 229 -7.20 -21.45 -8.12
C ILE A 229 -6.67 -22.38 -9.22
N GLU A 230 -7.20 -22.24 -10.43
CA GLU A 230 -6.79 -23.03 -11.61
C GLU A 230 -5.30 -22.90 -11.95
N GLU A 231 -4.66 -21.81 -11.53
CA GLU A 231 -3.25 -21.49 -11.78
C GLU A 231 -2.36 -21.74 -10.55
N HIS A 232 -2.88 -22.31 -9.46
CA HIS A 232 -2.07 -22.63 -8.27
C HIS A 232 -0.91 -23.56 -8.60
N ILE A 233 -1.11 -24.51 -9.51
CA ILE A 233 -0.06 -25.41 -9.99
C ILE A 233 1.08 -24.62 -10.67
N ASN A 234 0.77 -23.57 -11.42
CA ASN A 234 1.78 -22.74 -12.07
C ASN A 234 2.64 -22.01 -11.05
N VAL A 235 2.03 -21.48 -9.99
CA VAL A 235 2.74 -20.83 -8.88
C VAL A 235 3.60 -21.86 -8.14
N GLN A 236 3.06 -23.04 -7.82
CA GLN A 236 3.82 -24.11 -7.17
C GLN A 236 5.03 -24.55 -8.00
N ASN A 237 4.87 -24.73 -9.30
CA ASN A 237 5.96 -25.13 -10.19
C ASN A 237 7.07 -24.06 -10.23
N ARG A 238 6.71 -22.78 -10.23
CA ARG A 238 7.69 -21.68 -10.17
C ARG A 238 8.41 -21.59 -8.83
N LEU A 239 7.72 -21.90 -7.75
CA LEU A 239 8.29 -21.94 -6.40
C LEU A 239 8.96 -23.28 -6.07
N ARG A 240 9.05 -24.21 -7.03
CA ARG A 240 9.77 -25.46 -6.85
C ARG A 240 11.27 -25.20 -6.92
N SER A 241 11.83 -24.79 -5.79
CA SER A 241 13.26 -24.54 -5.57
C SER A 241 13.76 -25.43 -4.45
N GLY A 242 15.00 -25.93 -4.55
CA GLY A 242 15.65 -26.67 -3.46
C GLY A 242 15.84 -25.85 -2.18
N ASN A 243 15.69 -24.52 -2.28
CA ASN A 243 15.76 -23.61 -1.14
C ASN A 243 14.42 -23.39 -0.44
N ILE A 244 13.31 -23.94 -0.97
CA ILE A 244 11.96 -23.78 -0.42
C ILE A 244 11.44 -25.15 0.03
N ASP A 245 11.20 -25.29 1.33
CA ASP A 245 10.82 -26.56 1.96
C ASP A 245 9.30 -26.79 1.98
N GLY A 246 8.49 -25.73 1.78
CA GLY A 246 7.04 -25.86 1.73
C GLY A 246 6.34 -24.64 1.14
N VAL A 247 5.32 -24.89 0.32
CA VAL A 247 4.46 -23.84 -0.27
C VAL A 247 3.01 -24.20 0.00
N VAL A 248 2.26 -23.28 0.61
CA VAL A 248 0.83 -23.43 0.87
C VAL A 248 0.05 -22.22 0.38
N PHE A 249 -1.22 -22.42 0.07
CA PHE A 249 -2.13 -21.32 -0.33
C PHE A 249 -3.14 -21.05 0.77
N ALA A 250 -3.36 -19.77 1.04
CA ALA A 250 -4.36 -19.32 2.01
C ALA A 250 -5.21 -18.19 1.42
N SER A 251 -6.53 -18.33 1.55
CA SER A 251 -7.48 -17.24 1.28
C SER A 251 -7.57 -16.29 2.48
N GLY A 252 -8.52 -15.34 2.45
CA GLY A 252 -8.84 -14.49 3.60
C GLY A 252 -9.64 -15.19 4.71
N ALA A 253 -10.23 -16.35 4.44
CA ALA A 253 -11.06 -17.08 5.39
C ALA A 253 -10.21 -17.69 6.52
N LYS A 254 -10.76 -17.72 7.74
CA LYS A 254 -10.04 -18.19 8.93
C LYS A 254 -9.63 -19.65 8.79
N GLU A 255 -10.57 -20.51 8.40
CA GLU A 255 -10.38 -21.94 8.24
C GLU A 255 -9.32 -22.23 7.18
N SER A 256 -9.31 -21.45 6.10
CA SER A 256 -8.29 -21.56 5.04
C SER A 256 -6.89 -21.21 5.54
N ILE A 257 -6.76 -20.14 6.34
CA ILE A 257 -5.48 -19.76 6.97
C ILE A 257 -5.02 -20.85 7.94
N GLU A 258 -5.91 -21.30 8.83
CA GLU A 258 -5.58 -22.30 9.85
C GLU A 258 -5.13 -23.64 9.21
N ASN A 259 -5.83 -24.09 8.16
CA ASN A 259 -5.46 -25.29 7.40
C ASN A 259 -4.10 -25.14 6.70
N ALA A 260 -3.89 -24.03 5.98
CA ALA A 260 -2.65 -23.75 5.27
C ALA A 260 -1.45 -23.70 6.22
N VAL A 261 -1.59 -23.00 7.35
CA VAL A 261 -0.56 -22.93 8.39
C VAL A 261 -0.26 -24.31 8.96
N GLY A 262 -1.29 -25.12 9.24
CA GLY A 262 -1.10 -26.49 9.69
C GLY A 262 -0.25 -27.30 8.70
N MET A 263 -0.62 -27.28 7.43
CA MET A 263 0.12 -27.97 6.36
C MET A 263 1.58 -27.49 6.29
N LEU A 264 1.81 -26.17 6.35
CA LEU A 264 3.14 -25.60 6.28
C LEU A 264 4.01 -26.02 7.47
N LEU A 265 3.50 -25.91 8.71
CA LEU A 265 4.23 -26.35 9.90
C LEU A 265 4.62 -27.83 9.81
N SER A 266 3.74 -28.67 9.24
CA SER A 266 4.05 -30.09 9.01
C SER A 266 5.15 -30.28 7.96
N ALA A 267 5.09 -29.54 6.84
CA ALA A 267 6.12 -29.60 5.80
C ALA A 267 7.49 -29.16 6.35
N LEU A 268 7.50 -28.16 7.21
CA LEU A 268 8.70 -27.69 7.90
C LEU A 268 9.11 -28.58 9.08
N GLY A 269 8.38 -29.66 9.39
CA GLY A 269 8.67 -30.52 10.55
C GLY A 269 8.65 -29.79 11.89
N VAL A 270 7.93 -28.66 11.98
CA VAL A 270 7.74 -27.91 13.22
C VAL A 270 6.70 -28.64 14.05
N PRO A 271 7.01 -29.03 15.31
CA PRO A 271 6.05 -29.71 16.17
C PRO A 271 4.81 -28.85 16.38
N ARG A 272 3.65 -29.45 16.14
CA ARG A 272 2.36 -28.84 16.49
C ARG A 272 2.15 -28.90 18.01
N LYS A 273 1.42 -27.92 18.54
CA LYS A 273 0.98 -27.93 19.94
C LYS A 273 -0.01 -29.05 20.19
#